data_AF-A0AAT9GZ14-F1
#
_entry.id   AF-A0AAT9GZ14-F1
#
_cell.length_a   1.000
_cell.length_b   1.000
_cell.length_c   1.000
_cell.angle_alpha   90.00
_cell.angle_beta   90.00
_cell.angle_gamma   90.00
#
_symmetry.space_group_name_H-M   'P 1'
#
loop_
_entity.id
_entity.type
_entity.pdbx_description
1 polymer ?
#
loop_
_entity_poly.entity_id
_entity_poly.type
_entity_poly.pdbx_seq_one_letter_code
_entity_poly.pdbx_strand_id
1 'polypeptide(L)'
;MTPTKPQVYTGTGSAIDNYNKPKQHLKNIVQGNSNNWGLFDKNNKQHLTVLAHLRTLQWTVKNDRWGEVADINRLSDFLKSDKSPVKKPLKKMEPQELSKIITCLESMITKKYK
;
A
#
# COMPACT_ATOMS: atom_id res chain seq x y z
N MET A 1 19.42 25.55 -7.41
CA MET A 1 18.21 25.88 -6.63
C MET A 1 17.45 26.95 -7.40
N THR A 2 16.30 26.62 -7.97
CA THR A 2 15.46 27.61 -8.67
C THR A 2 14.73 28.47 -7.63
N PRO A 3 14.75 29.81 -7.75
CA PRO A 3 14.04 30.68 -6.82
C PRO A 3 12.53 30.42 -6.93
N THR A 4 11.89 30.26 -5.78
CA THR A 4 10.44 30.07 -5.69
C THR A 4 9.77 31.37 -6.16
N LYS A 5 9.00 31.30 -7.24
CA LYS A 5 8.27 32.47 -7.77
C LYS A 5 7.26 32.97 -6.73
N PRO A 6 7.13 34.30 -6.51
CA PRO A 6 6.15 34.86 -5.58
C PRO A 6 4.73 34.52 -6.06
N GLN A 7 3.91 33.99 -5.15
CA GLN A 7 2.49 33.72 -5.42
C GLN A 7 1.73 35.05 -5.41
N VAL A 8 1.08 35.40 -6.52
CA VAL A 8 0.26 36.61 -6.64
C VAL A 8 -1.15 36.28 -6.14
N TYR A 9 -1.62 36.99 -5.12
CA TYR A 9 -2.95 36.80 -4.52
C TYR A 9 -4.02 37.47 -5.39
N THR A 10 -4.97 36.70 -5.92
CA THR A 10 -5.97 37.17 -6.91
C THR A 10 -7.33 37.53 -6.31
N GLY A 11 -7.41 37.82 -5.00
CA GLY A 11 -8.51 38.61 -4.44
C GLY A 11 -9.88 37.92 -4.25
N THR A 12 -9.95 36.58 -4.23
CA THR A 12 -11.18 35.88 -3.79
C THR A 12 -10.84 34.80 -2.75
N GLY A 13 -11.23 35.03 -1.49
CA GLY A 13 -10.97 34.14 -0.32
C GLY A 13 -9.92 34.72 0.65
N SER A 14 -9.99 34.42 1.95
CA SER A 14 -9.09 35.02 2.95
C SER A 14 -7.64 34.55 2.74
N ALA A 15 -6.66 35.46 2.86
CA ALA A 15 -5.24 35.11 2.74
C ALA A 15 -4.85 33.96 3.69
N ILE A 16 -5.46 33.93 4.88
CA ILE A 16 -5.26 32.92 5.92
C ILE A 16 -5.63 31.51 5.42
N ASP A 17 -6.69 31.38 4.62
CA ASP A 17 -7.18 30.09 4.12
C ASP A 17 -6.18 29.43 3.17
N ASN A 18 -5.45 30.24 2.40
CA ASN A 18 -4.40 29.76 1.50
C ASN A 18 -3.11 29.41 2.25
N TYR A 19 -2.75 30.13 3.32
CA TYR A 19 -1.61 29.78 4.17
C TYR A 19 -1.85 28.47 4.95
N ASN A 20 -3.07 28.24 5.42
CA ASN A 20 -3.45 27.04 6.18
C ASN A 20 -3.84 25.85 5.30
N LYS A 21 -3.88 26.01 3.97
CA LYS A 21 -4.20 24.90 3.06
C LYS A 21 -3.05 23.88 3.09
N PRO A 22 -3.32 22.59 3.38
CA PRO A 22 -2.29 21.57 3.31
C PRO A 22 -1.71 21.54 1.90
N LYS A 23 -0.37 21.63 1.82
CA LYS A 23 0.37 21.47 0.56
C LYS A 23 -0.13 20.20 -0.13
N GLN A 24 -0.27 20.21 -1.46
CA GLN A 24 -0.90 19.10 -2.20
C GLN A 24 -0.29 17.72 -1.87
N HIS A 25 1.02 17.66 -1.57
CA HIS A 25 1.69 16.43 -1.13
C HIS A 25 1.30 15.97 0.29
N LEU A 26 0.87 16.88 1.17
CA LEU A 26 0.37 16.58 2.52
C LEU A 26 -1.10 16.14 2.49
N LYS A 27 -1.88 16.50 1.46
CA LYS A 27 -3.29 16.09 1.36
C LYS A 27 -3.46 14.57 1.37
N ASN A 28 -2.57 13.85 0.68
CA ASN A 28 -2.56 12.39 0.66
C ASN A 28 -2.14 11.74 2.00
N ILE A 29 -1.51 12.52 2.89
CA ILE A 29 -1.13 12.08 4.25
C ILE A 29 -2.27 12.35 5.23
N VAL A 30 -2.96 13.50 5.08
CA VAL A 30 -4.08 13.92 5.95
C VAL A 30 -5.37 13.16 5.62
N GLN A 31 -5.65 12.94 4.34
CA GLN A 31 -6.66 12.00 3.86
C GLN A 31 -5.91 10.73 3.50
N GLY A 32 -5.70 9.82 4.45
CA GLY A 32 -5.11 8.52 4.16
C GLY A 32 -5.89 7.85 3.02
N ASN A 33 -5.40 8.00 1.79
CA ASN A 33 -6.14 7.60 0.60
C ASN A 33 -6.04 6.08 0.51
N SER A 34 -7.00 5.48 1.20
CA SER A 34 -7.05 4.13 1.76
C SER A 34 -7.42 3.07 0.72
N ASN A 35 -6.96 3.24 -0.52
CA ASN A 35 -7.27 2.31 -1.61
C ASN A 35 -6.22 1.22 -1.79
N ASN A 36 -5.14 1.23 -1.00
CA ASN A 36 -4.17 0.15 -0.97
C ASN A 36 -4.69 -1.00 -0.09
N TRP A 37 -5.20 -2.05 -0.74
CA TRP A 37 -5.72 -3.24 -0.06
C TRP A 37 -4.61 -4.10 0.56
N GLY A 38 -3.35 -3.88 0.19
CA GLY A 38 -2.19 -4.57 0.71
C GLY A 38 -1.62 -3.97 2.01
N LEU A 39 -2.22 -2.89 2.54
CA LEU A 39 -1.77 -2.32 3.81
C LEU A 39 -1.82 -3.40 4.90
N PHE A 40 -0.73 -3.55 5.65
CA PHE A 40 -0.55 -4.61 6.62
C PHE A 40 -0.26 -4.07 8.03
N ASP A 41 -0.24 -4.99 9.00
CA ASP A 41 0.14 -4.72 10.39
C ASP A 41 1.39 -5.53 10.71
N LYS A 42 2.46 -4.85 11.14
CA LYS A 42 3.75 -5.45 11.48
C LYS A 42 3.71 -6.33 12.74
N ASN A 43 2.70 -6.14 13.59
CA ASN A 43 2.53 -6.95 14.80
C ASN A 43 1.72 -8.24 14.52
N ASN A 44 1.02 -8.31 13.38
CA ASN A 44 0.25 -9.47 12.99
C ASN A 44 1.15 -10.49 12.27
N LYS A 45 1.35 -11.65 12.89
CA LYS A 45 2.18 -12.74 12.34
C LYS A 45 1.70 -13.24 10.99
N GLN A 46 0.38 -13.37 10.77
CA GLN A 46 -0.17 -13.81 9.48
C GLN A 46 0.11 -12.80 8.36
N HIS A 47 0.03 -11.50 8.66
CA HIS A 47 0.42 -10.47 7.70
C HIS A 47 1.90 -10.57 7.33
N LEU A 48 2.79 -10.80 8.31
CA LEU A 48 4.20 -11.02 8.04
C LEU A 48 4.44 -12.27 7.18
N THR A 49 3.69 -13.34 7.42
CA THR A 49 3.72 -14.56 6.58
C THR A 49 3.33 -14.25 5.13
N VAL A 50 2.26 -13.47 4.91
CA VAL A 50 1.88 -13.01 3.56
C VAL A 50 3.04 -12.27 2.89
N LEU A 51 3.68 -11.32 3.59
CA LEU A 51 4.83 -10.59 3.03
C LEU A 51 6.03 -11.50 2.72
N ALA A 52 6.30 -12.49 3.58
CA ALA A 52 7.36 -13.47 3.33
C ALA A 52 7.07 -14.25 2.04
N HIS A 53 5.83 -14.72 1.83
CA HIS A 53 5.44 -15.40 0.61
C HIS A 53 5.54 -14.53 -0.64
N LEU A 54 5.23 -13.24 -0.54
CA LEU A 54 5.45 -12.30 -1.65
C LEU A 54 6.91 -12.26 -2.06
N ARG A 55 7.85 -12.21 -1.09
CA ARG A 55 9.28 -12.26 -1.37
C ARG A 55 9.70 -13.58 -2.01
N THR A 56 9.19 -14.71 -1.52
CA THR A 56 9.44 -16.02 -2.14
C THR A 56 8.94 -16.06 -3.59
N LEU A 57 7.78 -15.47 -3.87
CA LEU A 57 7.24 -15.35 -5.22
C LEU A 57 7.97 -14.33 -6.11
N GLN A 58 8.96 -13.61 -5.59
CA GLN A 58 9.63 -12.49 -6.26
C GLN A 58 8.63 -11.38 -6.65
N TRP A 59 7.62 -11.17 -5.79
CA TRP A 59 6.73 -10.01 -5.85
C TRP A 59 7.34 -8.92 -4.98
N THR A 60 8.41 -8.35 -5.49
CA THR A 60 9.27 -7.41 -4.79
C THR A 60 9.54 -6.19 -5.67
N VAL A 61 9.82 -5.08 -5.01
CA VAL A 61 10.16 -3.79 -5.63
C VAL A 61 11.40 -3.23 -4.96
N LYS A 62 12.22 -2.53 -5.75
CA LYS A 62 13.38 -1.81 -5.21
C LYS A 62 12.93 -0.66 -4.33
N ASN A 63 13.61 -0.48 -3.21
CA ASN A 63 13.40 0.61 -2.28
C ASN A 63 14.74 1.22 -1.91
N ASP A 64 14.87 2.54 -2.05
CA ASP A 64 16.12 3.25 -1.85
C ASP A 64 16.71 3.10 -0.44
N ARG A 65 15.86 2.87 0.57
CA ARG A 65 16.28 2.74 1.98
C ARG A 65 16.53 1.30 2.39
N TRP A 66 15.68 0.37 1.94
CA TRP A 66 15.67 -1.01 2.42
C TRP A 66 16.12 -2.04 1.37
N GLY A 67 16.61 -1.58 0.22
CA GLY A 67 17.08 -2.42 -0.88
C GLY A 67 15.93 -3.01 -1.67
N GLU A 68 15.42 -4.16 -1.24
CA GLU A 68 14.33 -4.87 -1.91
C GLU A 68 13.24 -5.22 -0.90
N VAL A 69 12.01 -4.79 -1.18
CA VAL A 69 10.85 -4.95 -0.29
C VAL A 69 9.70 -5.64 -1.03
N ALA A 70 8.76 -6.23 -0.28
CA ALA A 70 7.58 -6.82 -0.86
C ALA A 70 6.74 -5.76 -1.60
N ASP A 71 6.23 -6.11 -2.79
CA ASP A 71 5.42 -5.22 -3.60
C ASP A 71 3.97 -5.18 -3.08
N ILE A 72 3.71 -4.19 -2.24
CA ILE A 72 2.40 -3.99 -1.60
C ILE A 72 1.33 -3.55 -2.62
N ASN A 73 1.72 -2.86 -3.69
CA ASN A 73 0.78 -2.43 -4.72
C ASN A 73 0.29 -3.64 -5.52
N ARG A 74 1.22 -4.50 -5.93
CA ARG A 74 0.87 -5.78 -6.58
C ARG A 74 0.01 -6.68 -5.69
N LEU A 75 0.27 -6.72 -4.38
CA LEU A 75 -0.61 -7.40 -3.44
C LEU A 75 -2.02 -6.79 -3.45
N SER A 76 -2.12 -5.46 -3.37
CA SER A 76 -3.41 -4.77 -3.41
C SER A 76 -4.21 -5.13 -4.67
N ASP A 77 -3.57 -5.16 -5.83
CA ASP A 77 -4.23 -5.51 -7.08
C ASP A 77 -4.63 -6.99 -7.15
N PHE A 78 -3.78 -7.88 -6.63
CA PHE A 78 -4.13 -9.29 -6.46
C PHE A 78 -5.39 -9.44 -5.60
N LEU A 79 -5.44 -8.80 -4.44
CA LEU A 79 -6.57 -8.87 -3.51
C LEU A 79 -7.89 -8.35 -4.11
N LYS A 80 -7.82 -7.39 -5.04
CA LYS A 80 -8.99 -6.87 -5.77
C LYS A 80 -9.42 -7.77 -6.92
N SER A 81 -8.52 -8.57 -7.47
CA SER A 81 -8.77 -9.42 -8.63
C SER A 81 -9.63 -10.66 -8.31
N ASP A 82 -10.18 -11.28 -9.36
CA ASP A 82 -10.88 -12.57 -9.26
C ASP A 82 -9.98 -13.75 -8.85
N LYS A 83 -8.65 -13.55 -8.88
CA LYS A 83 -7.68 -14.57 -8.48
C LYS A 83 -7.51 -14.65 -6.95
N SER A 84 -7.97 -13.64 -6.21
CA SER A 84 -7.89 -13.67 -4.75
C SER A 84 -9.03 -14.54 -4.18
N PRO A 85 -8.73 -15.48 -3.27
CA PRO A 85 -9.77 -16.25 -2.58
C PRO A 85 -10.61 -15.37 -1.63
N VAL A 86 -10.11 -14.18 -1.25
CA VAL A 86 -10.82 -13.22 -0.41
C VAL A 86 -10.66 -11.82 -1.01
N LYS A 87 -11.77 -11.22 -1.44
CA LYS A 87 -11.81 -9.86 -2.00
C LYS A 87 -12.06 -8.82 -0.91
N LYS A 88 -11.06 -8.60 -0.06
CA LYS A 88 -11.11 -7.64 1.04
C LYS A 88 -9.74 -6.98 1.25
N PRO A 89 -9.66 -5.75 1.78
CA PRO A 89 -8.39 -5.20 2.25
C PRO A 89 -7.78 -6.08 3.34
N LEU A 90 -6.46 -6.29 3.30
CA LEU A 90 -5.72 -7.19 4.19
C LEU A 90 -5.96 -6.85 5.67
N LYS A 91 -5.87 -5.58 6.07
CA LYS A 91 -6.16 -5.13 7.46
C LYS A 91 -7.61 -5.32 7.91
N LYS A 92 -8.56 -5.60 7.01
CA LYS A 92 -9.97 -5.84 7.34
C LYS A 92 -10.32 -7.33 7.30
N MET A 93 -9.37 -8.22 7.01
CA MET A 93 -9.59 -9.66 6.98
C MET A 93 -9.56 -10.26 8.38
N GLU A 94 -10.46 -11.21 8.61
CA GLU A 94 -10.43 -12.05 9.80
C GLU A 94 -9.31 -13.11 9.70
N PRO A 95 -8.84 -13.68 10.83
CA PRO A 95 -7.74 -14.65 10.82
C PRO A 95 -7.99 -15.86 9.91
N GLN A 96 -9.23 -16.32 9.80
CA GLN A 96 -9.61 -17.45 8.94
C GLN A 96 -9.57 -17.07 7.45
N GLU A 97 -9.91 -15.81 7.12
CA GLU A 97 -9.79 -15.27 5.76
C GLU A 97 -8.32 -15.10 5.36
N LEU A 98 -7.49 -14.61 6.28
CA LEU A 98 -6.04 -14.51 6.09
C LEU A 98 -5.40 -15.88 5.83
N SER A 99 -5.80 -16.92 6.57
CA SER A 99 -5.32 -18.28 6.32
C SER A 99 -5.59 -18.75 4.89
N LYS A 100 -6.76 -18.41 4.30
CA LYS A 100 -7.06 -18.75 2.90
C LYS A 100 -6.11 -18.05 1.92
N ILE A 101 -5.77 -16.79 2.19
CA ILE A 101 -4.79 -16.05 1.38
C ILE A 101 -3.41 -16.69 1.48
N ILE A 102 -2.97 -17.06 2.68
CA ILE A 102 -1.68 -17.73 2.92
C ILE A 102 -1.61 -19.03 2.13
N THR A 103 -2.60 -19.92 2.29
CA THR A 103 -2.64 -21.21 1.57
C THR A 103 -2.67 -21.03 0.04
N CYS A 104 -3.34 -19.98 -0.46
CA CYS A 104 -3.34 -19.65 -1.88
C CYS A 104 -1.93 -19.25 -2.36
N LEU A 105 -1.24 -18.37 -1.64
CA LEU A 105 0.12 -17.96 -1.96
C LEU A 105 1.13 -19.13 -1.85
N GLU A 106 1.01 -19.97 -0.83
CA GLU A 106 1.79 -21.22 -0.70
C GLU A 106 1.60 -22.12 -1.91
N SER A 107 0.36 -22.32 -2.35
CA SER A 107 0.06 -23.11 -3.55
C SER A 107 0.67 -22.50 -4.82
N MET A 108 0.70 -21.17 -4.93
CA MET A 108 1.38 -20.48 -6.04
C MET A 108 2.90 -20.68 -5.99
N ILE A 109 3.50 -20.64 -4.79
CA ILE A 109 4.93 -20.90 -4.59
C ILE A 109 5.25 -22.33 -5.00
N THR A 110 4.51 -23.33 -4.51
CA THR A 110 4.71 -24.73 -4.89
C THR A 110 4.62 -24.90 -6.39
N LYS A 111 3.64 -24.30 -7.07
CA LYS A 111 3.52 -24.37 -8.54
C LYS A 111 4.67 -23.70 -9.29
N LYS A 112 5.31 -22.68 -8.71
CA LYS A 112 6.40 -21.93 -9.35
C LYS A 112 7.75 -22.64 -9.23
N TYR A 113 7.98 -23.36 -8.14
CA TYR A 113 9.29 -23.95 -7.80
C TYR A 113 9.28 -25.48 -7.77
N LYS A 114 8.15 -26.12 -8.08
CA LYS A 114 8.04 -27.57 -8.31
C LYS A 114 8.25 -27.86 -9.79
#